data_AF-A0AAU7Z4D0-F1
#
_entry.id   AF-A0AAU7Z4D0-F1
#
_cell.length_a   1.000
_cell.length_b   1.000
_cell.length_c   1.000
_cell.angle_alpha   90.00
_cell.angle_beta   90.00
_cell.angle_gamma   90.00
#
_symmetry.space_group_name_H-M   'P 1'
#
loop_
_entity.id
_entity.type
_entity.pdbx_description
1 polymer ?
#
loop_
_entity_poly.entity_id
_entity_poly.type
_entity_poly.pdbx_seq_one_letter_code
_entity_poly.pdbx_strand_id
1 'polypeptide(L)'
;MSSDDRLPEIQEIFRDILDEPDLVLNRHSNAENVPDWDSLAHVNLITAIEKRYKVKFALGQLQQLHHVGDLLDLLDQKLAAK
;
A
#
# COMPACT_ATOMS: atom_id res chain seq x y z
N MET A 1 -13.44 -8.19 -10.61
CA MET A 1 -12.36 -7.19 -10.75
C MET A 1 -11.18 -7.75 -9.98
N SER A 2 -10.11 -8.13 -10.67
CA SER A 2 -8.96 -8.79 -10.05
C SER A 2 -8.13 -7.76 -9.29
N SER A 3 -7.60 -8.11 -8.12
CA SER A 3 -6.82 -7.22 -7.24
C SER A 3 -5.52 -6.68 -7.87
N ASP A 4 -5.22 -7.05 -9.12
CA ASP A 4 -4.10 -6.57 -9.93
C ASP A 4 -4.30 -5.14 -10.45
N ASP A 5 -5.55 -4.72 -10.68
CA ASP A 5 -5.89 -3.43 -11.26
C ASP A 5 -5.52 -2.22 -10.38
N ARG A 6 -5.36 -2.44 -9.06
CA ARG A 6 -5.03 -1.37 -8.09
C ARG A 6 -3.54 -1.23 -7.82
N LEU A 7 -2.71 -2.19 -8.24
CA LEU A 7 -1.25 -2.09 -8.14
C LEU A 7 -0.72 -0.76 -8.71
N PRO A 8 -1.11 -0.30 -9.92
CA PRO A 8 -0.63 0.98 -10.45
C PRO A 8 -1.03 2.17 -9.58
N GLU A 9 -2.23 2.19 -8.99
CA GLU A 9 -2.66 3.27 -8.11
C GLU A 9 -1.84 3.33 -6.82
N ILE A 10 -1.60 2.17 -6.19
CA ILE A 10 -0.73 2.08 -5.02
C ILE A 10 0.68 2.48 -5.39
N GLN A 11 1.19 2.03 -6.54
CA GLN A 11 2.51 2.41 -7.02
C GLN A 11 2.66 3.92 -7.16
N GLU A 12 1.67 4.63 -7.71
CA GLU A 12 1.73 6.10 -7.78
C GLU A 12 1.81 6.76 -6.40
N ILE A 13 1.06 6.25 -5.41
CA ILE A 13 1.14 6.75 -4.03
C ILE A 13 2.54 6.52 -3.47
N PHE A 14 3.13 5.36 -3.72
CA PHE A 14 4.49 5.09 -3.27
C PHE A 14 5.52 6.00 -3.94
N ARG A 15 5.40 6.24 -5.25
CA ARG A 15 6.28 7.17 -5.97
C ARG A 15 6.21 8.59 -5.39
N ASP A 16 5.01 9.04 -5.02
CA ASP A 16 4.80 10.37 -4.42
C ASP A 16 5.35 10.46 -2.98
N ILE A 17 5.15 9.42 -2.16
CA ILE A 17 5.60 9.42 -0.76
C ILE A 17 7.10 9.16 -0.62
N LEU A 18 7.67 8.30 -1.48
CA LEU A 18 9.08 7.93 -1.47
C LEU A 18 9.94 8.83 -2.37
N ASP A 19 9.33 9.78 -3.09
CA ASP A 19 9.99 10.65 -4.07
C ASP A 19 10.74 9.88 -5.18
N GLU A 20 10.29 8.65 -5.48
CA GLU A 20 10.94 7.73 -6.41
C GLU A 20 10.05 7.47 -7.64
N PRO A 21 10.09 8.30 -8.70
CA PRO A 21 9.18 8.21 -9.84
C PRO A 21 9.38 6.94 -10.68
N ASP A 22 10.59 6.38 -10.69
CA ASP A 22 10.95 5.14 -11.38
C ASP A 22 10.68 3.88 -10.54
N LEU A 23 10.12 4.01 -9.33
CA LEU A 23 9.81 2.87 -8.48
C LEU A 23 8.80 1.94 -9.17
N VAL A 24 9.16 0.66 -9.23
CA VAL A 24 8.30 -0.42 -9.71
C VAL A 24 7.93 -1.31 -8.53
N LEU A 25 6.65 -1.27 -8.15
CA LEU A 25 6.13 -2.14 -7.10
C LEU A 25 5.64 -3.45 -7.68
N ASN A 26 5.86 -4.51 -6.91
CA ASN A 26 5.29 -5.83 -7.13
C ASN A 26 4.62 -6.31 -5.85
N ARG A 27 3.82 -7.38 -5.92
CA ARG A 27 3.18 -7.97 -4.73
C ARG A 27 4.18 -8.40 -3.64
N HIS A 28 5.42 -8.70 -4.01
CA HIS A 28 6.48 -9.07 -3.08
C HIS A 28 7.33 -7.89 -2.59
N SER A 29 7.10 -6.67 -3.11
CA SER A 29 7.79 -5.47 -2.66
C SER A 29 7.43 -5.17 -1.20
N ASN A 30 8.43 -4.77 -0.43
CA ASN A 30 8.32 -4.57 1.02
C ASN A 30 9.36 -3.56 1.49
N ALA A 31 9.24 -3.13 2.75
CA ALA A 31 10.11 -2.12 3.35
C ALA A 31 11.60 -2.50 3.35
N GLU A 32 11.95 -3.78 3.34
CA GLU A 32 13.35 -4.23 3.29
C GLU A 32 13.93 -4.19 1.86
N ASN A 33 13.08 -4.37 0.83
CA ASN A 33 13.51 -4.40 -0.57
C ASN A 33 13.35 -3.05 -1.29
N VAL A 34 12.52 -2.15 -0.76
CA VAL A 34 12.27 -0.84 -1.35
C VAL A 34 13.07 0.21 -0.56
N PRO A 35 14.01 0.90 -1.21
CA PRO A 35 14.73 2.00 -0.58
C PRO A 35 13.76 3.13 -0.16
N ASP A 36 14.10 3.85 0.90
CA ASP A 36 13.30 4.92 1.52
C ASP A 36 11.96 4.48 2.14
N TRP A 37 11.58 3.20 2.04
CA TRP A 37 10.39 2.68 2.71
C TRP A 37 10.64 2.38 4.19
N ASP A 38 10.71 3.45 4.99
CA ASP A 38 10.83 3.38 6.45
C ASP A 38 9.47 3.35 7.18
N SER A 39 9.50 3.27 8.51
CA SER A 39 8.31 3.32 9.38
C SER A 39 7.45 4.58 9.14
N LEU A 40 8.08 5.73 8.87
CA LEU A 40 7.37 6.98 8.61
C LEU A 40 6.65 6.94 7.24
N ALA A 41 7.37 6.48 6.21
CA ALA A 41 6.79 6.27 4.89
C ALA A 41 5.63 5.29 4.97
N HIS A 42 5.76 4.19 5.72
CA HIS A 42 4.68 3.23 5.95
C HIS A 42 3.40 3.91 6.46
N VAL A 43 3.49 4.75 7.50
CA VAL A 43 2.31 5.48 8.04
C VAL A 43 1.71 6.43 7.00
N ASN A 44 2.55 7.16 6.26
CA ASN A 44 2.10 8.09 5.23
C ASN A 44 1.38 7.38 4.07
N LEU A 45 1.94 6.26 3.61
CA LEU A 45 1.38 5.40 2.57
C LEU A 45 -0.01 4.91 2.97
N ILE A 46 -0.12 4.32 4.15
CA ILE A 46 -1.40 3.84 4.68
C ILE A 46 -2.42 4.99 4.73
N THR A 47 -2.01 6.15 5.26
CA THR A 47 -2.90 7.33 5.35
C THR A 47 -3.36 7.82 3.97
N ALA A 48 -2.47 7.84 2.98
CA ALA A 48 -2.80 8.23 1.61
C ALA A 48 -3.80 7.27 0.96
N ILE A 49 -3.59 5.96 1.15
CA ILE A 49 -4.48 4.90 0.65
C ILE A 49 -5.84 4.97 1.32
N GLU A 50 -5.90 5.12 2.65
CA GLU A 50 -7.14 5.30 3.41
C GLU A 50 -7.95 6.49 2.88
N LYS A 51 -7.29 7.63 2.64
CA LYS A 51 -7.94 8.83 2.09
C LYS A 51 -8.44 8.60 0.66
N ARG A 52 -7.64 7.95 -0.20
CA ARG A 52 -7.98 7.73 -1.61
C ARG A 52 -9.18 6.80 -1.77
N TYR A 53 -9.18 5.67 -1.07
CA TYR A 53 -10.25 4.68 -1.15
C TYR A 53 -11.38 4.91 -0.14
N LYS A 54 -11.24 5.92 0.74
CA LYS A 54 -12.16 6.20 1.86
C LYS A 54 -12.39 4.95 2.73
N VAL A 55 -11.31 4.22 3.00
CA VAL A 55 -11.29 3.04 3.87
C VAL A 55 -10.54 3.37 5.16
N LYS A 56 -10.74 2.54 6.19
CA LYS A 56 -9.93 2.59 7.41
C LYS A 56 -9.36 1.22 7.74
N PHE A 57 -8.06 1.17 7.95
CA PHE A 57 -7.35 0.00 8.40
C PHE A 57 -7.22 0.03 9.92
N ALA A 58 -7.39 -1.12 10.55
CA ALA A 58 -7.15 -1.22 11.99
C ALA A 58 -5.65 -1.36 12.25
N LEU A 59 -5.16 -0.80 13.37
CA LEU A 59 -3.74 -0.85 13.74
C LEU A 59 -3.19 -2.29 13.72
N GLY A 60 -3.97 -3.26 14.18
CA GLY A 60 -3.58 -4.69 14.15
C GLY A 60 -3.47 -5.27 12.74
N GLN A 61 -4.23 -4.75 11.77
CA GLN A 61 -4.08 -5.14 10.36
C GLN A 61 -2.81 -4.55 9.76
N LEU A 62 -2.47 -3.30 10.13
CA LEU A 62 -1.23 -2.65 9.69
C LEU A 62 0.01 -3.39 10.18
N GLN A 63 -0.04 -3.94 11.40
CA GLN A 63 1.05 -4.78 11.93
C GLN A 63 1.23 -6.10 11.17
N GLN A 64 0.27 -6.52 10.36
CA GLN A 64 0.36 -7.70 9.50
C GLN A 64 0.72 -7.34 8.05
N LEU A 65 0.81 -6.05 7.72
CA LEU A 65 1.20 -5.59 6.39
C LEU A 65 2.71 -5.62 6.25
N HIS A 66 3.23 -6.74 5.75
CA HIS A 66 4.66 -6.92 5.54
C HIS A 66 5.05 -6.56 4.11
N HIS A 67 4.15 -6.82 3.15
CA HIS A 67 4.42 -6.60 1.72
C HIS A 67 3.25 -5.88 1.04
N VAL A 68 3.50 -5.31 -0.15
CA VAL A 68 2.46 -4.65 -0.96
C VAL A 68 1.32 -5.60 -1.30
N GLY A 69 1.60 -6.90 -1.46
CA GLY A 69 0.60 -7.93 -1.68
C GLY A 69 -0.44 -8.00 -0.56
N ASP A 70 0.01 -7.99 0.70
CA ASP A 70 -0.89 -8.00 1.87
C ASP A 70 -1.77 -6.75 1.88
N LEU A 71 -1.21 -5.60 1.51
CA LEU A 71 -1.92 -4.33 1.43
C LEU A 71 -3.02 -4.36 0.36
N LEU A 72 -2.70 -4.89 -0.82
CA LEU A 72 -3.68 -5.04 -1.91
C LEU A 72 -4.81 -5.99 -1.51
N ASP A 73 -4.49 -7.12 -0.87
CA ASP A 73 -5.48 -8.10 -0.43
C ASP A 73 -6.40 -7.49 0.65
N LEU A 74 -5.79 -6.84 1.65
CA LEU A 74 -6.50 -6.15 2.71
C LEU A 74 -7.43 -5.05 2.17
N LEU A 75 -6.94 -4.26 1.22
CA LEU A 75 -7.72 -3.22 0.57
C LEU A 75 -8.89 -3.81 -0.23
N ASP A 76 -8.66 -4.89 -0.96
CA ASP A 76 -9.72 -5.58 -1.71
C ASP A 76 -10.80 -6.13 -0.78
N GLN A 77 -10.40 -6.75 0.32
CA GLN A 77 -11.33 -7.21 1.37
C GLN A 77 -12.14 -6.05 1.95
N LYS A 78 -11.52 -4.89 2.20
CA LYS A 78 -12.23 -3.70 2.70
C LYS A 78 -13.22 -3.13 1.70
N LEU A 79 -12.88 -3.18 0.41
CA LEU A 79 -13.74 -2.68 -0.66
C LEU A 79 -14.86 -3.67 -0.99
N ALA A 80 -14.63 -4.97 -0.90
CA ALA A 80 -15.63 -6.02 -1.09
C ALA A 80 -16.60 -6.14 0.09
N ALA A 81 -16.16 -5.82 1.30
CA ALA A 81 -17.01 -5.79 2.50
C ALA A 81 -17.86 -4.50 2.62
N LYS A 82 -17.77 -3.60 1.64
CA LYS A 82 -18.52 -2.35 1.56
C LYS A 82 -19.69 -2.47 0.60
#